data_AF-A0A9P0HT11-F1
#
_entry.id   AF-A0A9P0HT11-F1
#
_cell.length_a   1.000
_cell.length_b   1.000
_cell.length_c   1.000
_cell.angle_alpha   90.00
_cell.angle_beta   90.00
_cell.angle_gamma   90.00
#
_symmetry.space_group_name_H-M   'P 1'
#
loop_
_entity.id
_entity.type
_entity.pdbx_description
1 polymer ?
#
loop_
_entity_poly.entity_id
_entity_poly.type
_entity_poly.pdbx_seq_one_letter_code
_entity_poly.pdbx_strand_id
1 'polypeptide(L)'
;MNSIMPVDSPEKKKISLKDFESHKHISNLLNGLLQRRAANAIDMALQASSYDSNDILVEIGPSQYLLLMLLYAFTAEDLTFAYLLLELGDLIKPQLKSYLKVWLMDEFSFHPDKIYKAVRFLCRKKDRLDVPTHILEMILHLKDKYNIIQQCITNEDSDVLEWIHDFQPKNS
;
A
#
# COMPACT_ATOMS: atom_id res chain seq x y z
N MET A 1 -3.81 -16.58 13.55
CA MET A 1 -4.92 -17.56 13.53
C MET A 1 -5.09 -18.04 12.09
N ASN A 2 -4.76 -19.30 11.79
CA ASN A 2 -4.96 -19.86 10.45
C ASN A 2 -6.42 -20.31 10.32
N SER A 3 -7.24 -19.46 9.69
CA SER A 3 -8.62 -19.81 9.33
C SER A 3 -8.58 -21.02 8.39
N ILE A 4 -9.20 -22.12 8.83
CA ILE A 4 -9.36 -23.33 8.02
C ILE A 4 -10.54 -23.05 7.11
N MET A 5 -10.29 -22.87 5.81
CA MET A 5 -11.36 -22.95 4.81
C MET A 5 -11.50 -24.41 4.40
N PRO A 6 -12.43 -25.19 4.98
CA PRO A 6 -12.72 -26.52 4.49
C PRO A 6 -13.24 -26.41 3.05
N VAL A 7 -12.76 -27.28 2.17
CA VAL A 7 -13.33 -27.40 0.83
C VAL A 7 -14.46 -28.41 0.87
N ASP A 8 -15.61 -28.03 0.33
CA ASP A 8 -16.74 -28.94 0.16
C ASP A 8 -16.40 -29.95 -0.92
N SER A 9 -16.31 -31.22 -0.53
CA SER A 9 -16.21 -32.33 -1.47
C SER A 9 -17.60 -32.66 -2.03
N PRO A 10 -17.70 -33.14 -3.29
CA PRO A 10 -18.91 -33.76 -3.82
C PRO A 10 -19.49 -34.85 -2.91
N GLU A 11 -18.64 -35.50 -2.10
CA GLU A 11 -19.04 -36.51 -1.11
C GLU A 11 -19.53 -35.94 0.24
N LYS A 12 -19.72 -34.62 0.37
CA LYS A 12 -20.09 -33.91 1.61
C LYS A 12 -19.09 -34.11 2.78
N LYS A 13 -17.87 -34.55 2.50
CA LYS A 13 -16.77 -34.60 3.48
C LYS A 13 -15.98 -33.30 3.42
N LYS A 14 -15.75 -32.67 4.58
CA LYS A 14 -14.84 -31.53 4.70
C LYS A 14 -13.41 -32.04 4.60
N ILE A 15 -12.70 -31.66 3.54
CA ILE A 15 -11.29 -32.01 3.37
C ILE A 15 -10.44 -30.85 3.90
N SER A 16 -9.52 -31.16 4.80
CA SER A 16 -8.50 -30.23 5.25
C SER A 16 -7.47 -30.03 4.15
N LEU A 17 -7.28 -28.80 3.70
CA LEU A 17 -6.23 -28.47 2.72
C LEU A 17 -4.81 -28.54 3.32
N LYS A 18 -4.68 -28.62 4.65
CA LYS A 18 -3.37 -28.59 5.34
C LYS A 18 -2.51 -29.81 5.02
N ASP A 19 -3.14 -30.94 4.72
CA ASP A 19 -2.47 -32.21 4.46
C ASP A 19 -2.20 -32.43 2.96
N PHE A 20 -2.62 -31.48 2.12
CA PHE A 20 -2.40 -31.53 0.68
C PHE A 20 -1.08 -30.84 0.33
N GLU A 21 -0.04 -31.64 0.05
CA GLU A 21 1.32 -31.16 -0.21
C GLU A 21 1.40 -30.11 -1.33
N SER A 22 0.60 -30.24 -2.38
CA SER A 22 0.55 -29.22 -3.45
C SER A 22 -0.01 -27.88 -2.95
N HIS A 23 -1.04 -27.88 -2.10
CA HIS A 23 -1.56 -26.65 -1.50
C HIS A 23 -0.50 -26.00 -0.62
N LYS A 24 0.13 -26.78 0.28
CA LYS A 24 1.22 -26.31 1.14
C LYS A 24 2.38 -25.72 0.34
N HIS A 25 2.81 -26.38 -0.73
CA HIS A 25 3.88 -25.90 -1.60
C HIS A 25 3.52 -24.55 -2.24
N ILE A 26 2.34 -24.45 -2.85
CA ILE A 26 1.88 -23.20 -3.48
C ILE A 26 1.70 -22.09 -2.44
N SER A 27 1.10 -22.37 -1.28
CA SER A 27 0.95 -21.39 -0.19
C SER A 27 2.30 -20.88 0.31
N ASN A 28 3.31 -21.74 0.42
CA ASN A 28 4.66 -21.31 0.81
C ASN A 28 5.30 -20.39 -0.24
N LEU A 29 5.13 -20.70 -1.53
CA LEU A 29 5.63 -19.83 -2.61
C LEU A 29 4.93 -18.47 -2.60
N LEU A 30 3.59 -18.46 -2.46
CA LEU A 30 2.81 -17.23 -2.36
C LEU A 30 3.22 -16.39 -1.14
N ASN A 31 3.37 -17.03 0.02
CA ASN A 31 3.83 -16.36 1.23
C ASN A 31 5.24 -15.78 1.06
N GLY A 32 6.16 -16.52 0.42
CA GLY A 32 7.50 -16.03 0.15
C GLY A 32 7.52 -14.81 -0.78
N LEU A 33 6.65 -14.77 -1.79
CA LEU A 33 6.49 -13.61 -2.67
C LEU A 33 5.93 -12.39 -1.91
N LEU A 34 4.90 -12.59 -1.09
CA LEU A 34 4.31 -11.53 -0.27
C LEU A 34 5.31 -10.99 0.77
N GLN A 35 6.04 -11.87 1.45
CA GLN A 35 7.08 -11.49 2.41
C GLN A 35 8.17 -10.66 1.76
N ARG A 36 8.62 -11.03 0.55
CA ARG A 36 9.63 -10.26 -0.18
C ARG A 36 9.14 -8.86 -0.54
N ARG A 37 7.90 -8.73 -1.00
CA ARG A 37 7.31 -7.42 -1.33
C ARG A 37 7.13 -6.56 -0.08
N ALA A 38 6.68 -7.15 1.02
CA ALA A 38 6.57 -6.47 2.31
C ALA A 38 7.95 -6.02 2.81
N ALA A 39 8.98 -6.87 2.73
CA ALA A 39 10.35 -6.52 3.08
C ALA A 39 10.86 -5.34 2.24
N ASN A 40 10.68 -5.37 0.92
CA ASN A 40 11.07 -4.26 0.05
C ASN A 40 10.36 -2.94 0.39
N ALA A 41 9.09 -3.01 0.80
CA ALA A 41 8.34 -1.83 1.22
C ALA A 41 8.94 -1.20 2.49
N ILE A 42 9.33 -2.05 3.44
CA ILE A 42 9.99 -1.61 4.68
C ILE A 42 11.39 -1.11 4.40
N ASP A 43 12.18 -1.78 3.56
CA ASP A 43 13.49 -1.30 3.15
C ASP A 43 13.39 0.08 2.48
N MET A 44 12.39 0.30 1.63
CA MET A 44 12.13 1.61 1.04
C MET A 44 11.83 2.68 2.10
N ALA A 45 11.06 2.34 3.12
CA ALA A 45 10.69 3.26 4.19
C ALA A 45 11.88 3.55 5.11
N LEU A 46 12.65 2.53 5.50
CA LEU A 46 13.85 2.68 6.33
C LEU A 46 14.91 3.53 5.64
N GLN A 47 15.09 3.38 4.32
CA GLN A 47 15.99 4.24 3.54
C GLN A 47 15.53 5.71 3.49
N ALA A 48 14.25 5.97 3.71
CA ALA A 48 13.68 7.30 3.75
C ALA A 48 13.50 7.83 5.19
N SER A 49 13.80 7.02 6.20
CA SER A 49 13.59 7.36 7.60
C SER A 49 14.50 8.48 8.09
N SER A 50 14.00 9.34 8.97
CA SER A 50 14.80 10.29 9.75
C SER A 50 15.31 9.70 11.09
N TYR A 51 14.81 8.52 11.48
CA TYR A 51 15.07 7.82 12.74
C TYR A 51 15.90 6.54 12.55
N ASP A 52 16.40 5.99 13.66
CA ASP A 52 17.07 4.68 13.64
C ASP A 52 16.10 3.59 13.16
N SER A 53 16.64 2.63 12.40
CA SER A 53 15.81 1.58 11.81
C SER A 53 15.14 0.69 12.86
N ASN A 54 15.77 0.48 14.02
CA ASN A 54 15.19 -0.33 15.07
C ASN A 54 13.99 0.37 15.72
N ASP A 55 14.07 1.69 15.91
CA ASP A 55 12.99 2.46 16.54
C ASP A 55 11.71 2.38 15.69
N ILE A 56 11.82 2.55 14.36
CA ILE A 56 10.68 2.37 13.46
C ILE A 56 10.11 0.96 13.52
N LEU A 57 10.98 -0.06 13.46
CA LEU A 57 10.52 -1.46 13.39
C LEU A 57 9.80 -1.90 14.67
N VAL A 58 10.15 -1.32 15.82
CA VAL A 58 9.50 -1.60 17.11
C VAL A 58 8.16 -0.86 17.23
N GLU A 59 8.06 0.35 16.68
CA GLU A 59 6.88 1.20 16.87
C GLU A 59 5.82 1.04 15.77
N ILE A 60 6.16 0.44 14.63
CA ILE A 60 5.24 0.39 13.49
C ILE A 60 4.04 -0.53 13.75
N GLY A 61 2.86 0.07 13.83
CA GLY A 61 1.59 -0.64 13.95
C GLY A 61 1.10 -1.20 12.60
N PRO A 62 0.11 -2.11 12.61
CA PRO A 62 -0.40 -2.74 11.38
C PRO A 62 -0.90 -1.74 10.31
N SER A 63 -1.55 -0.63 10.72
CA SER A 63 -2.04 0.39 9.79
C SER A 63 -0.92 1.20 9.14
N GLN A 64 0.13 1.53 9.90
CA GLN A 64 1.34 2.16 9.36
C GLN A 64 2.06 1.22 8.40
N TYR A 65 2.22 -0.04 8.80
CA TYR A 65 2.83 -1.09 7.99
C TYR A 65 2.09 -1.28 6.65
N LEU A 66 0.75 -1.35 6.69
CA LEU A 66 -0.08 -1.41 5.49
C LEU A 66 0.07 -0.18 4.60
N LEU A 67 0.09 1.02 5.19
CA LEU A 67 0.26 2.27 4.44
C LEU A 67 1.61 2.32 3.71
N LEU A 68 2.70 1.88 4.35
CA LEU A 68 4.01 1.79 3.71
C LEU A 68 4.03 0.77 2.58
N MET A 69 3.38 -0.40 2.76
CA MET A 69 3.25 -1.39 1.70
C MET A 69 2.44 -0.86 0.51
N LEU A 70 1.36 -0.14 0.75
CA LEU A 70 0.55 0.50 -0.30
C LEU A 70 1.36 1.56 -1.04
N LEU A 71 2.05 2.43 -0.31
CA LEU A 71 2.93 3.42 -0.92
C LEU A 71 3.97 2.72 -1.80
N TYR A 72 4.65 1.69 -1.30
CA TYR A 72 5.59 0.90 -2.09
C TYR A 72 4.95 0.33 -3.36
N ALA A 73 3.79 -0.33 -3.25
CA ALA A 73 3.08 -0.89 -4.40
C ALA A 73 2.78 0.17 -5.46
N PHE A 74 2.37 1.38 -5.05
CA PHE A 74 2.13 2.49 -5.96
C PHE A 74 3.43 3.00 -6.60
N THR A 75 4.53 3.15 -5.83
CA THR A 75 5.83 3.58 -6.37
C THR A 75 6.43 2.57 -7.35
N ALA A 76 6.17 1.27 -7.12
CA ALA A 76 6.62 0.16 -7.95
C ALA A 76 5.67 -0.15 -9.12
N GLU A 77 4.56 0.58 -9.21
CA GLU A 77 3.49 0.36 -10.18
C GLU A 77 2.93 -1.09 -10.18
N ASP A 78 2.97 -1.76 -9.01
CA ASP A 78 2.54 -3.16 -8.84
C ASP A 78 1.03 -3.21 -8.53
N LEU A 79 0.24 -3.24 -9.60
CA LEU A 79 -1.23 -3.29 -9.54
C LEU A 79 -1.74 -4.48 -8.73
N THR A 80 -1.15 -5.66 -8.92
CA THR A 80 -1.57 -6.88 -8.22
C THR A 80 -1.34 -6.77 -6.73
N PHE A 81 -0.17 -6.24 -6.32
CA PHE A 81 0.10 -6.05 -4.90
C PHE A 81 -0.79 -4.97 -4.29
N ALA A 82 -1.04 -3.87 -5.00
CA ALA A 82 -1.96 -2.84 -4.56
C ALA A 82 -3.37 -3.39 -4.28
N TYR A 83 -3.95 -4.20 -5.18
CA TYR A 83 -5.26 -4.83 -4.95
C TYR A 83 -5.28 -5.69 -3.69
N LEU A 84 -4.30 -6.58 -3.53
CA LEU A 84 -4.23 -7.47 -2.37
C LEU A 84 -4.15 -6.69 -1.06
N LEU A 85 -3.43 -5.57 -1.04
CA LEU A 85 -3.31 -4.72 0.13
C LEU A 85 -4.58 -3.93 0.43
N LEU A 86 -5.30 -3.47 -0.60
CA LEU A 86 -6.58 -2.79 -0.42
C LEU A 86 -7.64 -3.75 0.14
N GLU A 87 -7.73 -4.97 -0.40
CA GLU A 87 -8.59 -6.03 0.16
C GLU A 87 -8.21 -6.37 1.61
N LEU A 88 -6.91 -6.43 1.91
CA LEU A 88 -6.42 -6.63 3.27
C LEU A 88 -6.78 -5.44 4.18
N GLY A 89 -6.78 -4.22 3.65
CA GLY A 89 -7.21 -3.01 4.34
C GLY A 89 -8.63 -3.15 4.87
N ASP A 90 -9.57 -3.61 4.06
CA ASP A 90 -10.96 -3.81 4.47
C ASP A 90 -11.10 -4.80 5.65
N LEU A 91 -10.23 -5.81 5.71
CA LEU A 91 -10.20 -6.78 6.80
C LEU A 91 -9.58 -6.21 8.09
N ILE A 92 -8.57 -5.36 7.95
CA ILE A 92 -7.88 -4.73 9.09
C ILE A 92 -8.73 -3.60 9.69
N LYS A 93 -9.82 -3.17 9.03
CA LYS A 93 -10.68 -2.04 9.40
C LYS A 93 -9.83 -0.87 9.86
N PRO A 94 -9.13 -0.21 8.93
CA PRO A 94 -8.02 0.62 9.30
C PRO A 94 -8.57 1.78 10.13
N GLN A 95 -8.07 1.93 11.35
CA GLN A 95 -8.12 3.22 12.01
C GLN A 95 -7.08 4.12 11.33
N LEU A 96 -7.19 4.29 10.01
CA LEU A 96 -6.39 5.21 9.22
C LEU A 96 -6.83 6.61 9.59
N LYS A 97 -6.37 7.04 10.76
CA LYS A 97 -6.67 8.31 11.40
C LYS A 97 -5.75 9.38 10.82
N SER A 98 -6.13 10.62 11.01
CA SER A 98 -5.36 11.81 10.65
C SER A 98 -3.90 11.80 11.15
N TYR A 99 -3.58 11.09 12.24
CA TYR A 99 -2.20 10.99 12.72
C TYR A 99 -1.25 10.32 11.72
N LEU A 100 -1.74 9.41 10.86
CA LEU A 100 -0.89 8.72 9.90
C LEU A 100 -0.37 9.64 8.79
N LYS A 101 -1.16 10.65 8.45
CA LYS A 101 -0.78 11.70 7.52
C LYS A 101 0.39 12.51 8.06
N VAL A 102 0.32 12.90 9.33
CA VAL A 102 1.40 13.62 10.04
C VAL A 102 2.62 12.72 10.17
N TRP A 103 2.43 11.48 10.63
CA TRP A 103 3.48 10.47 10.73
C TRP A 103 4.23 10.26 9.40
N LEU A 104 3.51 10.10 8.29
CA LEU A 104 4.15 9.89 6.98
C LEU A 104 4.96 11.11 6.52
N MET A 105 4.51 12.32 6.89
CA MET A 105 5.22 13.56 6.56
C MET A 105 6.40 13.83 7.47
N ASP A 106 6.31 13.55 8.76
CA ASP A 106 7.34 13.99 9.71
C ASP A 106 8.46 12.96 9.79
N GLU A 107 8.13 11.67 9.70
CA GLU A 107 9.09 10.60 9.95
C GLU A 107 9.92 10.22 8.72
N PHE A 108 9.42 10.51 7.50
CA PHE A 108 10.02 10.04 6.25
C PHE A 108 10.34 11.15 5.26
N SER A 109 11.50 11.06 4.62
CA SER A 109 11.99 11.91 3.54
C SER A 109 12.21 11.08 2.28
N PHE A 110 11.13 10.60 1.67
CA PHE A 110 11.18 9.84 0.42
C PHE A 110 11.80 10.65 -0.74
N HIS A 111 12.35 9.96 -1.74
CA HIS A 111 12.77 10.64 -2.96
C HIS A 111 11.54 11.19 -3.72
N PRO A 112 11.52 12.46 -4.16
CA PRO A 112 10.38 13.06 -4.84
C PRO A 112 9.84 12.24 -6.00
N ASP A 113 10.73 11.70 -6.85
CA ASP A 113 10.36 10.85 -7.99
C ASP A 113 9.57 9.59 -7.59
N LYS A 114 9.82 9.02 -6.39
CA LYS A 114 9.05 7.87 -5.91
C LYS A 114 7.61 8.31 -5.62
N ILE A 115 7.44 9.42 -4.91
CA ILE A 115 6.11 9.94 -4.57
C ILE A 115 5.35 10.37 -5.83
N TYR A 116 6.02 11.02 -6.78
CA TYR A 116 5.44 11.34 -8.07
C TYR A 116 5.00 10.08 -8.83
N LYS A 117 5.83 9.03 -8.89
CA LYS A 117 5.42 7.74 -9.49
C LYS A 117 4.19 7.15 -8.82
N ALA A 118 4.12 7.19 -7.48
CA ALA A 118 2.94 6.72 -6.76
C ALA A 118 1.68 7.51 -7.13
N VAL A 119 1.75 8.84 -7.14
CA VAL A 119 0.62 9.72 -7.50
C VAL A 119 0.19 9.51 -8.96
N ARG A 120 1.16 9.42 -9.88
CA ARG A 120 0.93 9.14 -11.30
C ARG A 120 0.28 7.78 -11.51
N PHE A 121 0.75 6.75 -10.81
CA PHE A 121 0.17 5.41 -10.86
C PHE A 121 -1.29 5.42 -10.42
N LEU A 122 -1.59 6.07 -9.30
CA LEU A 122 -2.97 6.22 -8.80
C LEU A 122 -3.87 6.94 -9.81
N CYS A 123 -3.42 8.05 -10.37
CA CYS A 123 -4.15 8.77 -11.43
C CYS A 123 -4.50 7.85 -12.60
N ARG A 124 -3.53 7.09 -13.10
CA ARG A 124 -3.67 6.21 -14.27
C ARG A 124 -4.47 4.95 -14.00
N LYS A 125 -4.65 4.58 -12.74
CA LYS A 125 -5.35 3.35 -12.32
C LYS A 125 -6.63 3.63 -11.56
N LYS A 126 -7.11 4.89 -11.49
CA LYS A 126 -8.32 5.29 -10.78
C LYS A 126 -9.57 4.48 -11.16
N ASP A 127 -9.68 4.04 -12.42
CA ASP A 127 -10.83 3.25 -12.90
C ASP A 127 -10.67 1.74 -12.66
N ARG A 128 -9.50 1.31 -12.16
CA ARG A 128 -9.20 -0.09 -11.88
C ARG A 128 -9.09 -0.32 -10.37
N LEU A 129 -8.31 0.51 -9.68
CA LEU A 129 -8.14 0.46 -8.25
C LEU A 129 -9.23 1.28 -7.56
N ASP A 130 -10.11 0.60 -6.83
CA ASP A 130 -11.01 1.27 -5.88
C ASP A 130 -10.21 1.60 -4.61
N VAL A 131 -9.48 2.72 -4.65
CA VAL A 131 -8.68 3.19 -3.53
C VAL A 131 -9.57 4.02 -2.61
N PRO A 132 -9.73 3.63 -1.33
CA PRO A 132 -10.50 4.42 -0.38
C PRO A 132 -10.03 5.87 -0.31
N THR A 133 -10.98 6.82 -0.27
CA THR A 133 -10.70 8.26 -0.30
C THR A 133 -9.67 8.69 0.75
N HIS A 134 -9.74 8.14 1.96
CA HIS A 134 -8.79 8.46 3.04
C HIS A 134 -7.34 8.03 2.72
N ILE A 135 -7.14 6.93 1.97
CA ILE A 135 -5.82 6.51 1.48
C ILE A 135 -5.33 7.49 0.41
N LEU A 136 -6.19 7.86 -0.54
CA LEU A 136 -5.86 8.86 -1.56
C LEU A 136 -5.47 10.19 -0.91
N GLU A 137 -6.22 10.64 0.10
CA GLU A 137 -5.92 11.86 0.87
C GLU A 137 -4.54 11.80 1.54
N MET A 138 -4.17 10.67 2.17
CA MET A 138 -2.85 10.51 2.79
C MET A 138 -1.72 10.61 1.76
N ILE A 139 -1.85 9.94 0.62
CA ILE A 139 -0.82 9.98 -0.44
C ILE A 139 -0.75 11.36 -1.09
N LEU A 140 -1.90 11.95 -1.42
CA LEU A 140 -1.96 13.27 -2.04
C LEU A 140 -1.54 14.40 -1.09
N HIS A 141 -1.56 14.18 0.23
CA HIS A 141 -1.01 15.17 1.15
C HIS A 141 0.50 15.33 1.03
N LEU A 142 1.19 14.30 0.53
CA LEU A 142 2.63 14.38 0.28
C LEU A 142 2.95 15.31 -0.91
N LYS A 143 1.95 15.78 -1.68
CA LYS A 143 2.17 16.56 -2.89
C LYS A 143 2.99 17.84 -2.66
N ASP A 144 2.73 18.51 -1.56
CA ASP A 144 3.37 19.80 -1.23
C ASP A 144 4.80 19.55 -0.75
N LYS A 145 4.99 18.57 0.14
CA LYS A 145 6.31 18.18 0.67
C LYS A 145 7.29 17.78 -0.43
N TYR A 146 6.82 17.07 -1.46
CA TYR A 146 7.69 16.55 -2.53
C TYR A 146 7.55 17.30 -3.86
N ASN A 147 6.94 18.49 -3.87
CA ASN A 147 6.80 19.35 -5.06
C ASN A 147 6.19 18.62 -6.27
N ILE A 148 5.16 17.81 -6.05
CA ILE A 148 4.58 16.93 -7.08
C ILE A 148 3.94 17.73 -8.22
N ILE A 149 3.37 18.90 -7.93
CA ILE A 149 2.85 19.82 -8.95
C ILE A 149 3.97 20.25 -9.92
N GLN A 150 5.13 20.63 -9.37
CA GLN A 150 6.28 21.01 -10.19
C GLN A 150 6.78 19.82 -11.03
N GLN A 151 6.78 18.61 -10.48
CA GLN A 151 7.12 17.41 -11.25
C GLN A 151 6.13 17.16 -12.39
N CYS A 152 4.82 17.36 -12.17
CA CYS A 152 3.82 17.22 -13.24
C CYS A 152 4.06 18.23 -14.37
N ILE A 153 4.38 19.48 -14.03
CA ILE A 153 4.72 20.52 -15.02
C ILE A 153 5.98 20.14 -15.79
N THR A 154 7.04 19.73 -15.10
CA THR A 154 8.32 19.34 -15.72
C THR A 154 8.19 18.12 -16.63
N ASN A 155 7.28 17.19 -16.32
CA ASN A 155 7.05 15.99 -17.12
C ASN A 155 5.90 16.13 -18.13
N GLU A 156 5.27 17.30 -18.26
CA GLU A 156 4.11 17.55 -19.12
C GLU A 156 2.94 16.59 -18.85
N ASP A 157 2.78 16.14 -17.60
CA ASP A 157 1.77 15.17 -17.16
C ASP A 157 0.46 15.91 -16.79
N SER A 158 -0.23 16.47 -17.79
CA SER A 158 -1.47 17.25 -17.61
C SER A 158 -2.58 16.47 -16.91
N ASP A 159 -2.72 15.18 -17.22
CA ASP A 159 -3.77 14.33 -16.66
C ASP A 159 -3.63 14.18 -15.14
N VAL A 160 -2.38 14.06 -14.66
CA VAL A 160 -2.08 13.94 -13.23
C VAL A 160 -2.34 15.27 -12.53
N LEU A 161 -1.97 16.38 -13.18
CA LEU A 161 -2.21 17.72 -12.66
C LEU A 161 -3.71 18.02 -12.51
N GLU A 162 -4.51 17.71 -13.54
CA GLU A 162 -5.97 17.84 -13.50
C GLU A 162 -6.58 16.94 -12.41
N TRP A 163 -6.14 15.68 -12.32
CA TRP A 163 -6.62 14.77 -11.29
C TRP A 163 -6.31 15.26 -9.87
N ILE A 164 -5.12 15.81 -9.62
CA ILE A 164 -4.76 16.39 -8.32
C ILE A 164 -5.62 17.62 -8.01
N HIS A 165 -5.90 18.46 -9.01
CA HIS A 165 -6.72 19.66 -8.86
C HIS A 165 -8.19 19.32 -8.55
N ASP A 166 -8.73 18.33 -9.26
CA ASP A 166 -10.12 17.89 -9.11
C ASP A 166 -10.35 17.07 -7.84
N PHE A 167 -9.27 16.57 -7.21
CA PHE A 167 -9.35 15.89 -5.94
C PHE A 167 -9.72 16.85 -4.81
N GLN A 168 -11.02 16.93 -4.52
CA GLN A 168 -11.57 17.63 -3.37
C GLN A 168 -11.66 16.65 -2.19
N PRO A 169 -10.81 16.77 -1.14
CA PRO A 169 -10.98 15.97 0.06
C PRO A 169 -12.37 16.27 0.64
N LYS A 170 -13.16 15.24 0.92
CA LYS A 170 -14.43 15.44 1.62
C LYS A 170 -14.06 15.77 3.06
N ASN A 171 -14.35 16.98 3.53
CA ASN A 171 -14.22 17.31 4.95
C ASN A 171 -15.03 16.28 5.75
N SER A 172 -14.32 15.33 6.36
CA SER A 172 -14.85 14.30 7.25
C SER A 172 -14.76 14.77 8.69
#